data_AF-A0A0J1BIJ0-F1
#
_entry.id   AF-A0A0J1BIJ0-F1
#
_cell.length_a   1.000
_cell.length_b   1.000
_cell.length_c   1.000
_cell.angle_alpha   90.00
_cell.angle_beta   90.00
_cell.angle_gamma   90.00
#
_symmetry.space_group_name_H-M   'P 1'
#
loop_
_entity.id
_entity.type
_entity.pdbx_description
1 polymer ?
#
loop_
_entity_poly.entity_id
_entity_poly.type
_entity_poly.pdbx_seq_one_letter_code
_entity_poly.pdbx_strand_id
1 'polypeptide(L)'
;MFGLSPFELAVIGVIAVVLFGGNLPEVARKFGSTYSQFRRSLQDVQQQFRQVQDEASRTMSMDTPPAKSTSYDDEEDEPNEPSAPKFTPPE
;
A
#
# COMPACT_ATOMS: atom_id res chain seq x y z
N MET A 1 -5.33 -0.42 22.76
CA MET A 1 -5.04 0.12 24.11
C MET A 1 -4.53 1.56 24.00
N PHE A 2 -5.33 2.49 23.48
CA PHE A 2 -5.01 3.92 23.58
C PHE A 2 -5.89 4.52 24.67
N GLY A 3 -5.40 4.38 25.91
CA GLY A 3 -6.07 4.80 27.13
C GLY A 3 -5.84 6.27 27.48
N LEU A 4 -5.74 7.16 26.48
CA LEU A 4 -5.70 8.59 26.74
C LEU A 4 -7.14 9.10 26.84
N SER A 5 -7.56 9.35 28.07
CA SER A 5 -8.83 10.00 28.32
C SER A 5 -8.81 11.44 27.77
N PRO A 6 -9.95 11.98 27.31
CA PRO A 6 -10.04 13.39 26.92
C PRO A 6 -9.55 14.35 28.01
N PHE A 7 -9.66 13.95 29.28
CA PHE A 7 -9.16 14.70 30.43
C PHE A 7 -7.63 14.77 30.46
N GLU A 8 -6.92 13.66 30.23
CA GLU A 8 -5.45 13.65 30.17
C GLU A 8 -4.92 14.51 29.03
N LEU A 9 -5.57 14.46 27.86
CA LEU A 9 -5.22 15.35 26.73
C LEU A 9 -5.39 16.83 27.10
N ALA A 10 -6.45 17.17 27.83
CA ALA A 10 -6.67 18.54 28.30
C ALA A 10 -5.58 18.98 29.29
N VAL A 11 -5.19 18.12 30.24
CA VAL A 11 -4.10 18.42 31.21
C VAL A 11 -2.77 18.63 30.48
N ILE A 12 -2.43 17.75 29.52
CA ILE A 12 -1.23 17.90 28.70
C ILE A 12 -1.29 19.22 27.89
N GLY A 13 -2.45 19.56 27.34
CA GLY A 13 -2.68 20.82 26.65
C GLY A 13 -2.42 22.04 27.55
N VAL A 14 -2.91 22.02 28.78
CA VAL A 14 -2.66 23.09 29.76
C VAL A 14 -1.16 23.20 30.09
N ILE A 15 -0.49 22.08 30.34
CA ILE A 15 0.96 22.06 30.60
C ILE A 15 1.72 22.64 29.40
N ALA A 16 1.35 22.25 28.19
CA ALA A 16 1.97 22.78 26.98
C ALA A 16 1.76 24.29 26.84
N VAL A 17 0.58 24.82 27.17
CA VAL A 17 0.34 26.28 27.20
C VAL A 17 1.19 26.96 28.29
N VAL A 18 1.40 26.35 29.45
CA VAL A 18 2.27 26.93 30.49
C VAL A 18 3.74 26.97 30.04
N LEU A 19 4.22 25.92 29.38
CA LEU A 19 5.61 25.83 28.92
C LEU A 19 5.88 26.73 27.69
N PHE A 20 4.98 26.71 26.71
CA PHE A 20 5.18 27.37 25.42
C PHE A 20 4.49 28.74 25.33
N GLY A 21 3.49 29.00 26.17
CA GLY A 21 2.71 30.24 26.17
C GLY A 21 2.06 30.50 24.81
N GLY A 22 2.21 31.74 24.33
CA GLY A 22 1.74 32.17 23.01
C GLY A 22 2.47 31.54 21.82
N ASN A 23 3.58 30.83 22.04
CA ASN A 23 4.34 30.18 20.96
C ASN A 23 3.78 28.79 20.60
N LEU A 24 2.88 28.22 21.40
CA LEU A 24 2.24 26.92 21.13
C LEU A 24 1.62 26.80 19.71
N PRO A 25 0.82 27.76 19.20
CA PRO A 25 0.30 27.70 17.83
C PRO A 25 1.41 27.76 16.77
N GLU A 26 2.52 28.45 17.05
CA GLU A 26 3.66 28.49 16.13
C GLU A 26 4.38 27.14 16.08
N VAL A 27 4.62 26.50 17.23
CA VAL A 27 5.19 25.16 17.33
C VAL A 27 4.28 24.12 16.66
N ALA A 28 2.97 24.19 16.91
CA ALA A 28 1.99 23.30 16.27
C ALA A 28 1.97 23.48 14.74
N ARG A 29 2.04 24.72 14.24
CA ARG A 29 2.15 25.00 12.80
C ARG A 29 3.44 24.45 12.20
N LYS A 30 4.59 24.65 12.87
CA LYS A 30 5.89 24.13 12.43
C LYS A 30 5.87 22.60 12.37
N PHE A 31 5.46 21.94 13.46
CA PHE A 31 5.38 20.49 13.53
C PHE A 31 4.35 19.90 12.55
N GLY A 32 3.17 20.52 12.45
CA GLY A 32 2.12 20.09 11.53
C GLY A 32 2.51 20.25 10.06
N SER A 33 3.23 21.32 9.72
CA SER A 33 3.79 21.50 8.37
C SER A 33 4.81 20.41 8.04
N THR A 34 5.74 20.11 8.97
CA THR A 34 6.70 19.00 8.81
C THR A 34 6.00 17.66 8.64
N TYR A 35 4.99 17.37 9.47
CA TYR A 35 4.21 16.14 9.38
C TYR A 35 3.44 16.03 8.05
N SER A 36 2.86 17.13 7.57
CA SER A 36 2.16 17.17 6.29
C SER A 36 3.10 16.94 5.11
N GLN A 37 4.29 17.55 5.13
CA GLN A 37 5.32 17.34 4.11
C GLN A 37 5.83 15.90 4.12
N PHE A 38 6.08 15.33 5.30
CA PHE A 38 6.48 13.93 5.44
C PHE A 38 5.40 12.97 4.93
N ARG A 39 4.12 13.25 5.21
CA ARG A 39 3.01 12.43 4.69
C ARG A 39 2.95 12.47 3.16
N ARG A 40 3.13 13.64 2.56
CA ARG A 40 3.17 13.82 1.10
C ARG A 40 4.35 13.07 0.49
N SER A 41 5.55 13.22 1.05
CA SER A 41 6.73 12.50 0.54
C SER A 41 6.55 10.98 0.64
N LEU A 42 5.96 10.46 1.72
CA LEU A 42 5.65 9.03 1.82
C LEU A 42 4.63 8.57 0.76
N GLN A 43 3.62 9.40 0.48
CA GLN A 43 2.60 9.11 -0.53
C GLN A 43 3.21 9.09 -1.94
N ASP A 44 4.09 10.04 -2.26
CA ASP A 44 4.79 10.10 -3.54
C ASP A 44 5.73 8.91 -3.74
N VAL A 45 6.44 8.49 -2.69
CA VAL A 45 7.28 7.28 -2.71
C VAL A 45 6.44 6.02 -2.92
N GLN A 46 5.29 5.92 -2.26
CA GLN A 46 4.38 4.79 -2.44
C GLN A 46 3.84 4.72 -3.88
N GLN A 47 3.53 5.85 -4.51
CA GLN A 47 3.08 5.90 -5.89
C GLN A 47 4.18 5.48 -6.87
N GLN A 48 5.39 6.01 -6.70
CA GLN A 48 6.55 5.63 -7.52
C GLN A 48 6.87 4.14 -7.39
N PHE A 49 6.82 3.58 -6.18
CA PHE A 49 7.08 2.16 -5.98
C PHE A 49 6.04 1.28 -6.67
N ARG A 50 4.75 1.65 -6.63
CA ARG A 50 3.69 0.95 -7.36
C ARG A 50 3.92 1.02 -8.87
N GLN A 51 4.23 2.21 -9.39
CA GLN A 51 4.49 2.39 -10.82
C GLN A 51 5.70 1.56 -11.28
N VAL A 52 6.80 1.56 -10.52
CA VAL A 52 7.97 0.74 -10.83
C VAL A 52 7.66 -0.75 -10.73
N GLN A 53 6.86 -1.18 -9.76
CA GLN A 53 6.42 -2.58 -9.66
C GLN A 53 5.54 -2.99 -10.85
N ASP A 54 4.63 -2.12 -11.29
CA ASP A 54 3.77 -2.36 -12.45
C ASP A 54 4.60 -2.38 -13.75
N GLU A 55 5.54 -1.46 -13.91
CA GLU A 55 6.46 -1.42 -15.05
C GLU A 55 7.40 -2.62 -15.07
N ALA A 56 8.00 -2.99 -13.93
CA ALA A 56 8.84 -4.17 -13.81
C ALA A 56 8.05 -5.45 -14.15
N SER A 57 6.83 -5.59 -13.60
CA SER A 57 5.94 -6.72 -13.93
C SER A 57 5.61 -6.75 -15.42
N ARG A 58 5.33 -5.60 -16.03
CA ARG A 58 5.05 -5.51 -17.48
C ARG A 58 6.25 -5.89 -18.33
N THR A 59 7.45 -5.45 -17.95
CA THR A 59 8.70 -5.84 -18.66
C THR A 59 9.01 -7.31 -18.49
N MET A 60 8.78 -7.91 -17.32
CA MET A 60 8.94 -9.34 -17.09
C MET A 60 7.89 -10.17 -17.85
N SER A 61 6.65 -9.67 -17.98
CA SER A 61 5.62 -10.31 -18.80
C SER A 61 5.89 -10.21 -20.30
N MET A 62 6.70 -9.26 -20.77
CA MET A 62 7.06 -9.16 -22.20
C MET A 62 8.11 -10.19 -22.64
N ASP A 63 8.90 -10.76 -21.72
CA ASP A 63 9.81 -11.88 -22.00
C ASP A 63 9.09 -13.24 -22.04
N THR A 64 7.79 -13.28 -21.69
CA THR A 64 6.94 -14.46 -21.92
C THR A 64 6.18 -14.26 -23.24
N PRO A 65 6.35 -15.12 -24.25
CA PRO A 65 5.62 -14.98 -25.51
C PRO A 65 4.11 -14.96 -25.24
N PRO A 66 3.33 -14.14 -25.97
CA PRO A 66 1.90 -14.03 -25.72
C PRO A 66 1.25 -15.38 -26.00
N ALA A 67 0.81 -16.07 -24.94
CA ALA A 67 -0.24 -17.06 -25.08
C ALA A 67 -1.49 -16.29 -25.50
N LYS A 68 -1.69 -16.25 -26.81
CA LYS A 68 -2.87 -15.77 -27.53
C LYS A 68 -4.13 -16.12 -26.74
N SER A 69 -4.69 -15.16 -26.01
CA SER A 69 -6.07 -15.25 -25.54
C SER A 69 -6.94 -14.98 -26.75
N THR A 70 -7.19 -16.05 -27.51
CA THR A 70 -8.18 -16.08 -28.58
C THR A 70 -9.51 -15.67 -27.97
N SER A 71 -10.15 -14.68 -28.59
CA SER A 71 -11.58 -14.43 -28.46
C SER A 71 -12.28 -15.74 -28.84
N TYR A 72 -12.93 -16.40 -27.88
CA TYR A 72 -13.87 -17.48 -28.17
C TYR A 72 -15.25 -16.97 -27.76
N ASP A 73 -15.93 -16.39 -28.74
CA ASP A 73 -17.37 -16.55 -28.85
C ASP A 73 -17.53 -17.76 -29.78
N ASP A 74 -17.83 -18.93 -29.21
CA ASP A 74 -18.51 -20.04 -29.87
C ASP A 74 -19.14 -20.86 -28.74
N GLU A 75 -20.45 -20.74 -28.60
CA GLU A 75 -21.27 -21.50 -27.65
C GLU A 75 -21.26 -22.99 -28.08
N GLU A 76 -21.20 -23.92 -27.12
CA GLU A 76 -21.21 -25.40 -27.29
C GLU A 76 -19.86 -26.15 -27.26
N ASP A 77 -19.94 -27.40 -26.78
CA ASP A 77 -18.96 -28.50 -26.67
C ASP A 77 -17.95 -28.53 -25.50
N GLU A 78 -18.23 -29.44 -24.55
CA GLU A 78 -17.27 -30.04 -23.62
C GLU A 78 -16.10 -30.69 -24.38
N PRO A 79 -14.83 -30.42 -24.01
CA PRO A 79 -13.75 -31.32 -24.40
C PRO A 79 -12.77 -31.60 -23.25
N ASN A 80 -12.88 -32.83 -22.74
CA ASN A 80 -11.80 -33.74 -22.33
C ASN A 80 -10.60 -33.13 -21.57
N GLU A 81 -10.67 -33.18 -20.24
CA GLU A 81 -9.51 -32.98 -19.36
C GLU A 81 -8.42 -34.03 -19.66
N PRO A 82 -7.16 -33.62 -19.97
CA PRO A 82 -6.08 -34.59 -20.08
C PRO A 82 -5.69 -35.05 -18.66
N SER A 83 -6.07 -36.29 -18.33
CA SER A 83 -5.74 -36.94 -17.06
C SER A 83 -4.22 -37.05 -16.91
N ALA A 84 -3.64 -36.21 -16.04
CA ALA A 84 -2.21 -36.20 -15.78
C ALA A 84 -1.79 -37.51 -15.09
N PRO A 85 -0.72 -38.19 -15.55
CA PRO A 85 -0.29 -39.45 -14.96
C PRO A 85 0.20 -39.21 -13.53
N LYS A 86 -0.34 -39.97 -12.58
CA LYS A 86 0.03 -39.87 -11.17
C LYS A 86 1.46 -40.36 -10.96
N PHE A 87 2.34 -39.44 -10.55
CA PHE A 87 3.74 -39.71 -10.27
C PHE A 87 3.88 -40.53 -8.98
N THR A 88 4.51 -41.71 -9.07
CA THR A 88 4.93 -42.49 -7.91
C THR A 88 6.44 -42.35 -7.72
N PRO A 89 6.91 -41.83 -6.58
CA PRO A 89 8.35 -41.67 -6.32
C PRO A 89 9.02 -43.04 -6.06
N PRO A 90 10.28 -43.22 -6.51
CA PRO A 90 11.05 -44.45 -6.26
C PRO A 90 11.63 -44.48 -4.84
N GLU A 91 11.73 -45.70 -4.28
CA GLU A 91 12.28 -46.06 -2.96
C GLU A 91 13.78 -45.76 -2.81
#